data_AF-A0A924VS93-F1
#
_entry.id   AF-A0A924VS93-F1
#
_cell.length_a   1.000
_cell.length_b   1.000
_cell.length_c   1.000
_cell.angle_alpha   90.00
_cell.angle_beta   90.00
_cell.angle_gamma   90.00
#
_symmetry.space_group_name_H-M   'P 1'
#
loop_
_entity.id
_entity.type
_entity.pdbx_description
1 polymer ?
#
loop_
_entity_poly.entity_id
_entity_poly.type
_entity_poly.pdbx_seq_one_letter_code
_entity_poly.pdbx_strand_id
1 'polypeptide(L)'
;MFGTCGGSTWREPFIKRYEELGLEYFNPQVDVWDPSFADIEADHLADDAIVLFPITGETYSTGSLAETGFSALQAIKLNKHRDFVLLIERDLDPSLDDPIARKESIRARALVSKHLEKLDLANVYIVESLTDMLELSVALYQIAVQRQALEAFRATPQTK
;
A
#
# COMPACT_ATOMS: atom_id res chain seq x y z
N MET A 1 -0.73 -4.83 3.98
CA MET A 1 -1.97 -4.27 3.38
C MET A 1 -2.37 -2.99 4.12
N PHE A 2 -1.88 -1.83 3.68
CA PHE A 2 -1.99 -0.55 4.39
C PHE A 2 -3.13 0.32 3.82
N GLY A 3 -3.09 1.64 3.98
CA GLY A 3 -4.09 2.54 3.40
C GLY A 3 -5.32 2.71 4.28
N THR A 4 -6.54 2.74 3.70
CA THR A 4 -7.77 3.01 4.44
C THR A 4 -7.93 2.04 5.63
N CYS A 5 -8.20 2.61 6.79
CA CYS A 5 -8.42 1.93 8.07
C CYS A 5 -9.79 2.33 8.67
N GLY A 6 -10.09 1.86 9.88
CA GLY A 6 -11.36 2.08 10.57
C GLY A 6 -12.36 0.95 10.29
N GLY A 7 -13.59 1.28 9.90
CA GLY A 7 -14.63 0.29 9.59
C GLY A 7 -14.58 -0.29 8.17
N SER A 8 -13.54 0.00 7.40
CA SER A 8 -13.42 -0.48 6.02
C SER A 8 -13.18 -1.99 5.96
N THR A 9 -13.83 -2.64 5.01
CA THR A 9 -13.78 -4.10 4.79
C THR A 9 -13.05 -4.48 3.51
N TRP A 10 -12.37 -3.53 2.85
CA TRP A 10 -11.71 -3.77 1.55
C TRP A 10 -10.71 -4.94 1.58
N ARG A 11 -10.13 -5.24 2.74
CA ARG A 11 -9.17 -6.34 2.94
C ARG A 11 -9.80 -7.72 2.86
N GLU A 12 -11.08 -7.87 3.17
CA GLU A 12 -11.76 -9.18 3.24
C GLU A 12 -11.61 -10.00 1.94
N PRO A 13 -11.94 -9.48 0.73
CA PRO A 13 -11.74 -10.24 -0.50
C PRO A 13 -10.27 -10.54 -0.80
N PHE A 14 -9.33 -9.68 -0.37
CA PHE A 14 -7.89 -9.90 -0.54
C PHE A 14 -7.40 -11.04 0.34
N ILE A 15 -7.72 -10.99 1.64
CA ILE A 15 -7.38 -12.02 2.62
C ILE A 15 -7.89 -13.37 2.16
N LYS A 16 -9.18 -13.45 1.83
CA LYS A 16 -9.80 -14.68 1.31
C LYS A 16 -9.03 -15.22 0.10
N ARG A 17 -8.73 -14.35 -0.88
CA ARG A 17 -8.03 -14.77 -2.10
C ARG A 17 -6.60 -15.22 -1.83
N TYR A 18 -5.91 -14.57 -0.91
CA TYR A 18 -4.55 -14.92 -0.52
C TYR A 18 -4.50 -16.24 0.24
N GLU A 19 -5.43 -16.48 1.16
CA GLU A 19 -5.57 -17.76 1.85
C GLU A 19 -5.86 -18.91 0.88
N GLU A 20 -6.78 -18.72 -0.08
CA GLU A 20 -7.10 -19.69 -1.14
C GLU A 20 -5.88 -20.07 -2.00
N LEU A 21 -4.98 -19.11 -2.22
CA LEU A 21 -3.77 -19.28 -3.02
C LEU A 21 -2.54 -19.65 -2.18
N GLY A 22 -2.64 -19.66 -0.85
CA GLY A 22 -1.52 -19.87 0.06
C GLY A 22 -0.46 -18.75 0.03
N LEU A 23 -0.87 -17.50 -0.18
CA LEU A 23 0.04 -16.35 -0.20
C LEU A 23 0.19 -15.77 1.21
N GLU A 24 1.43 -15.44 1.59
CA GLU A 24 1.71 -14.71 2.83
C GLU A 24 1.30 -13.24 2.72
N TYR A 25 0.72 -12.69 3.79
CA TYR A 25 0.33 -11.29 3.86
C TYR A 25 0.42 -10.74 5.28
N PHE A 26 0.62 -9.43 5.38
CA PHE A 26 0.47 -8.67 6.62
C PHE A 26 -0.79 -7.82 6.60
N ASN A 27 -1.59 -7.93 7.67
CA ASN A 27 -2.77 -7.10 7.92
C ASN A 27 -2.54 -6.24 9.19
N PRO A 28 -2.39 -4.90 9.06
CA PRO A 28 -2.21 -4.01 10.21
C PRO A 28 -3.48 -3.79 11.03
N GLN A 29 -4.65 -4.18 10.51
CA GLN A 29 -5.92 -4.01 11.19
C GLN A 29 -6.11 -5.10 12.25
N VAL A 30 -6.06 -4.69 13.52
CA VAL A 30 -6.25 -5.54 14.70
C VAL A 30 -7.45 -5.07 15.52
N ASP A 31 -8.09 -5.99 16.24
CA ASP A 31 -9.28 -5.69 17.07
C ASP A 31 -8.97 -4.71 18.22
N VAL A 32 -7.77 -4.83 18.80
CA VAL A 32 -7.28 -3.98 19.88
C VAL A 32 -5.91 -3.46 19.50
N TRP A 33 -5.84 -2.17 19.17
CA TRP A 33 -4.58 -1.50 18.85
C TRP A 33 -3.90 -1.00 20.12
N ASP A 34 -2.59 -1.15 20.21
CA ASP A 34 -1.74 -0.49 21.20
C ASP A 34 -0.43 0.01 20.55
N PRO A 35 0.30 0.93 21.19
CA PRO A 35 1.48 1.57 20.61
C PRO A 35 2.59 0.62 20.12
N SER A 36 2.69 -0.60 20.66
CA SER A 36 3.69 -1.58 20.21
C SER A 36 3.44 -2.11 18.79
N PHE A 37 2.20 -2.01 18.28
CA PHE A 37 1.88 -2.36 16.90
C PHE A 37 2.45 -1.36 15.89
N ALA A 38 2.76 -0.13 16.31
CA ALA A 38 3.33 0.88 15.41
C ALA A 38 4.70 0.46 14.87
N ASP A 39 5.54 -0.16 15.71
CA ASP A 39 6.86 -0.63 15.30
C ASP A 39 6.74 -1.79 14.30
N ILE A 40 5.82 -2.74 14.55
CA ILE A 40 5.55 -3.86 13.65
C ILE A 40 5.03 -3.36 12.29
N GLU A 41 4.10 -2.40 12.30
CA GLU A 41 3.56 -1.81 11.09
C GLU A 41 4.63 -1.08 10.29
N ALA A 42 5.51 -0.33 10.97
CA ALA A 42 6.63 0.37 10.35
C ALA A 42 7.65 -0.60 9.73
N ASP A 43 7.95 -1.71 10.39
CA ASP A 43 8.85 -2.75 9.88
C ASP A 43 8.29 -3.39 8.60
N HIS A 44 7.01 -3.81 8.61
CA HIS A 44 6.36 -4.33 7.41
C HIS A 44 6.30 -3.31 6.27
N LEU A 45 6.00 -2.04 6.59
CA LEU A 45 6.00 -0.96 5.58
C LEU A 45 7.39 -0.70 5.01
N ALA A 46 8.46 -1.00 5.75
CA ALA A 46 9.84 -0.82 5.31
C ALA A 46 10.40 -2.03 4.56
N ASP A 47 10.00 -3.24 4.93
CA ASP A 47 10.66 -4.48 4.51
C ASP A 47 9.86 -5.38 3.58
N ASP A 48 8.53 -5.30 3.57
CA ASP A 48 7.72 -6.14 2.68
C ASP A 48 8.03 -5.84 1.21
N ALA A 49 8.12 -6.90 0.40
CA ALA A 49 8.43 -6.82 -1.02
C ALA A 49 7.33 -6.13 -1.84
N ILE A 50 6.08 -6.21 -1.37
CA ILE A 50 4.91 -5.65 -2.03
C ILE A 50 4.09 -4.90 -0.98
N VAL A 51 3.79 -3.64 -1.26
CA VAL A 51 2.94 -2.82 -0.40
C VAL A 51 1.70 -2.39 -1.18
N LEU A 52 0.54 -2.74 -0.63
CA LEU A 52 -0.75 -2.26 -1.11
C LEU A 52 -1.19 -1.08 -0.25
N PHE A 53 -1.56 0.02 -0.89
CA PHE A 53 -1.95 1.26 -0.23
C PHE A 53 -3.22 1.86 -0.87
N PRO A 54 -4.39 1.22 -0.71
CA PRO A 54 -5.64 1.78 -1.19
C PRO A 54 -6.14 2.91 -0.28
N ILE A 55 -6.57 4.00 -0.89
CA ILE A 55 -7.20 5.15 -0.27
C ILE A 55 -8.62 5.25 -0.84
N THR A 56 -9.51 4.44 -0.27
CA THR A 56 -10.93 4.38 -0.64
C THR A 56 -11.69 5.64 -0.23
N GLY A 57 -12.89 5.82 -0.78
CA GLY A 57 -13.79 6.93 -0.51
C GLY A 57 -14.54 6.82 0.82
N GLU A 58 -14.37 5.72 1.56
CA GLU A 58 -15.10 5.41 2.80
C GLU A 58 -14.69 6.29 3.98
N THR A 59 -13.53 6.96 3.89
CA THR A 59 -13.03 7.88 4.92
C THR A 59 -12.39 9.12 4.27
N TYR A 60 -12.22 10.19 5.05
CA TYR A 60 -11.43 11.34 4.57
C TYR A 60 -9.95 11.01 4.33
N SER A 61 -9.44 9.92 4.92
CA SER A 61 -8.09 9.38 4.72
C SER A 61 -6.94 10.39 4.87
N THR A 62 -7.07 11.36 5.76
CA THR A 62 -6.07 12.44 5.92
C THR A 62 -4.69 11.92 6.28
N GLY A 63 -4.60 10.95 7.21
CA GLY A 63 -3.36 10.27 7.58
C GLY A 63 -2.75 9.50 6.41
N SER A 64 -3.52 8.59 5.80
CA SER A 64 -3.05 7.77 4.67
C SER A 64 -2.58 8.60 3.47
N LEU A 65 -3.27 9.70 3.16
CA LEU A 65 -2.85 10.64 2.09
C LEU A 65 -1.53 11.33 2.42
N ALA A 66 -1.29 11.68 3.69
CA ALA A 66 -0.02 12.27 4.12
C ALA A 66 1.13 11.24 4.05
N GLU A 67 0.87 9.99 4.43
CA GLU A 67 1.86 8.91 4.42
C GLU A 67 2.23 8.45 3.00
N THR A 68 1.37 8.69 2.02
CA THR A 68 1.56 8.25 0.63
C THR A 68 2.92 8.69 0.06
N GLY A 69 3.32 9.95 0.29
CA GLY A 69 4.59 10.47 -0.20
C GLY A 69 5.81 9.82 0.47
N PHE A 70 5.72 9.55 1.78
CA PHE A 70 6.77 8.85 2.51
C PHE A 70 6.90 7.39 2.08
N SER A 71 5.77 6.70 1.93
CA SER A 71 5.72 5.30 1.52
C SER A 71 6.19 5.11 0.08
N ALA A 72 5.84 6.03 -0.83
CA ALA A 72 6.38 6.04 -2.20
C ALA A 72 7.90 6.27 -2.23
N LEU A 73 8.44 7.14 -1.38
CA LEU A 73 9.89 7.35 -1.27
C LEU A 73 10.61 6.10 -0.75
N GLN A 74 10.01 5.36 0.19
CA GLN A 74 10.55 4.10 0.70
C GLN A 74 10.66 3.01 -0.38
N ALA A 75 9.87 3.09 -1.46
CA ALA A 75 10.02 2.22 -2.62
C ALA A 75 11.34 2.47 -3.38
N ILE A 76 11.99 3.63 -3.22
CA ILE A 76 13.23 4.02 -3.93
C ILE A 76 14.49 3.58 -3.14
N LYS A 77 14.37 2.75 -2.10
CA LYS A 77 15.52 2.33 -1.30
C LYS A 77 16.49 1.48 -2.14
N LEU A 78 17.67 2.04 -2.45
CA LEU A 78 18.63 1.60 -3.47
C LEU A 78 19.11 0.13 -3.42
N ASN A 79 18.78 -0.64 -2.37
CA ASN A 79 19.29 -2.00 -2.17
C ASN A 79 18.24 -3.12 -2.13
N LYS A 80 16.93 -2.79 -2.10
CA LYS A 80 15.84 -3.77 -2.09
C LYS A 80 14.83 -3.42 -3.18
N HIS A 81 14.51 -4.38 -4.04
CA HIS A 81 13.41 -4.21 -4.99
C HIS A 81 12.09 -4.33 -4.24
N ARG A 82 11.25 -3.30 -4.32
CA ARG A 82 9.94 -3.27 -3.66
C ARG A 82 8.90 -2.72 -4.61
N ASP A 83 7.76 -3.38 -4.72
CA ASP A 83 6.66 -2.93 -5.56
C ASP A 83 5.60 -2.24 -4.69
N PHE A 84 5.19 -1.04 -5.08
CA PHE A 84 4.21 -0.24 -4.34
C PHE A 84 2.97 -0.05 -5.20
N VAL A 85 1.81 -0.52 -4.76
CA VAL A 85 0.55 -0.43 -5.50
C VAL A 85 -0.40 0.52 -4.78
N LEU A 86 -0.78 1.60 -5.45
CA LEU A 86 -1.66 2.64 -4.93
C LEU A 86 -3.00 2.64 -5.65
N LEU A 87 -4.06 2.81 -4.88
CA LEU A 87 -5.38 3.20 -5.36
C LEU A 87 -5.74 4.48 -4.62
N ILE A 88 -6.16 5.52 -5.33
CA ILE A 88 -6.71 6.73 -4.70
C ILE A 88 -8.05 7.01 -5.35
N GLU A 89 -9.13 6.65 -4.66
CA GLU A 89 -10.47 6.96 -5.14
C GLU A 89 -10.67 8.48 -5.09
N ARG A 90 -11.27 9.03 -6.15
CA ARG A 90 -11.47 10.49 -6.28
C ARG A 90 -12.66 10.97 -5.47
N ASP A 91 -13.68 10.15 -5.42
CA ASP A 91 -14.94 10.46 -4.76
C ASP A 91 -14.95 9.91 -3.33
N LEU A 92 -15.78 10.54 -2.50
CA LEU A 92 -15.99 10.18 -1.11
C LEU A 92 -17.43 9.73 -0.93
N ASP A 93 -17.64 8.71 -0.09
CA ASP A 93 -18.97 8.21 0.25
C ASP A 93 -19.89 9.38 0.66
N PRO A 94 -21.12 9.50 0.12
CA PRO A 94 -22.03 10.60 0.43
C PRO A 94 -22.32 10.80 1.92
N SER A 95 -22.22 9.75 2.74
CA SER A 95 -22.42 9.82 4.19
C SER A 95 -21.37 10.65 4.94
N LEU A 96 -20.22 10.92 4.32
CA LEU A 96 -19.18 11.80 4.87
C LEU A 96 -19.58 13.28 4.70
N ASP A 97 -20.33 13.83 5.64
CA ASP A 97 -21.05 15.09 5.49
C ASP A 97 -20.31 16.36 5.95
N ASP A 98 -19.13 16.24 6.57
CA ASP A 98 -18.31 17.39 6.95
C ASP A 98 -17.82 18.13 5.69
N PRO A 99 -18.30 19.37 5.44
CA PRO A 99 -18.02 20.07 4.19
C PRO A 99 -16.56 20.53 4.10
N ILE A 100 -15.89 20.78 5.23
CA ILE A 100 -14.50 21.22 5.27
C ILE A 100 -13.60 20.02 5.01
N ALA A 101 -13.78 18.93 5.78
CA ALA A 101 -12.98 17.72 5.64
C ALA A 101 -13.15 17.08 4.25
N ARG A 102 -14.38 17.05 3.71
CA ARG A 102 -14.66 16.58 2.35
C ARG A 102 -13.88 17.39 1.31
N LYS A 103 -13.96 18.71 1.37
CA LYS A 103 -13.28 19.60 0.42
C LYS A 103 -11.76 19.42 0.47
N GLU A 104 -11.18 19.36 1.67
CA GLU A 104 -9.73 19.17 1.83
C GLU A 104 -9.29 17.78 1.39
N SER A 105 -10.05 16.72 1.68
CA SER A 105 -9.75 15.36 1.23
C SER A 105 -9.80 15.22 -0.29
N ILE A 106 -10.85 15.74 -0.96
CA ILE A 106 -10.95 15.74 -2.43
C ILE A 106 -9.76 16.49 -3.05
N ARG A 107 -9.41 17.66 -2.50
CA ARG A 107 -8.25 18.44 -2.95
C ARG A 107 -6.95 17.65 -2.78
N ALA A 108 -6.73 17.03 -1.62
CA ALA A 108 -5.54 16.25 -1.34
C ALA A 108 -5.42 15.03 -2.26
N ARG A 109 -6.51 14.28 -2.48
CA ARG A 109 -6.57 13.15 -3.42
C ARG A 109 -6.14 13.56 -4.83
N ALA A 110 -6.66 14.69 -5.33
CA ALA A 110 -6.31 15.21 -6.65
C ALA A 110 -4.83 15.62 -6.74
N LEU A 111 -4.30 16.32 -5.74
CA LEU A 111 -2.90 16.75 -5.72
C LEU A 111 -1.94 15.56 -5.61
N VAL A 112 -2.16 14.65 -4.66
CA VAL A 112 -1.29 13.49 -4.42
C VAL A 112 -1.26 12.60 -5.66
N SER A 113 -2.42 12.31 -6.27
CA SER A 113 -2.47 11.51 -7.50
C SER A 113 -1.63 12.15 -8.61
N LYS A 114 -1.75 13.47 -8.83
CA LYS A 114 -0.96 14.18 -9.83
C LYS A 114 0.53 14.23 -9.51
N HIS A 115 0.93 14.23 -8.24
CA HIS A 115 2.33 14.13 -7.86
C HIS A 115 2.89 12.74 -8.11
N LEU A 116 2.16 11.68 -7.75
CA LEU A 116 2.56 10.30 -7.98
C LEU A 116 2.71 9.99 -9.47
N GLU A 117 1.76 10.41 -10.30
CA GLU A 117 1.84 10.29 -11.77
C GLU A 117 3.13 10.91 -12.34
N LYS A 118 3.63 12.00 -11.73
CA LYS A 118 4.84 12.71 -12.17
C LYS A 118 6.14 12.09 -11.66
N LEU A 119 6.10 11.26 -10.62
CA LEU A 119 7.30 10.63 -10.09
C LEU A 119 7.88 9.58 -11.05
N ASP A 120 7.02 8.96 -11.86
CA ASP A 120 7.40 8.01 -12.92
C ASP A 120 8.37 6.91 -12.42
N LEU A 121 8.07 6.34 -11.25
CA LEU A 121 8.88 5.31 -10.63
C LEU A 121 8.45 3.94 -11.14
N ALA A 122 9.40 3.20 -11.71
CA ALA A 122 9.14 1.91 -12.35
C ALA A 122 8.50 0.84 -11.44
N ASN A 123 8.65 1.00 -10.12
CA ASN A 123 8.16 0.09 -9.10
C ASN A 123 6.99 0.67 -8.29
N VAL A 124 6.36 1.73 -8.80
CA VAL A 124 5.14 2.33 -8.24
C VAL A 124 4.02 2.20 -9.26
N TYR A 125 2.97 1.48 -8.89
CA TYR A 125 1.81 1.21 -9.72
C TYR A 125 0.61 2.00 -9.18
N ILE A 126 -0.09 2.70 -10.06
CA ILE A 126 -1.34 3.38 -9.73
C ILE A 126 -2.45 2.63 -10.46
N VAL A 127 -3.42 2.10 -9.72
CA VAL A 127 -4.54 1.33 -10.24
C VAL A 127 -5.86 2.06 -10.01
N GLU A 128 -6.90 1.72 -10.78
CA GLU A 128 -8.19 2.43 -10.75
C GLU A 128 -9.25 1.73 -9.90
N SER A 129 -9.03 0.46 -9.52
CA SER A 129 -9.98 -0.28 -8.70
C SER A 129 -9.29 -1.26 -7.73
N LEU A 130 -10.04 -1.68 -6.70
CA LEU A 130 -9.60 -2.76 -5.80
C LEU A 130 -9.44 -4.10 -6.54
N THR A 131 -10.19 -4.33 -7.61
CA THR A 131 -10.05 -5.54 -8.44
C THR A 131 -8.70 -5.54 -9.14
N ASP A 132 -8.33 -4.45 -9.81
CA ASP A 132 -7.03 -4.31 -10.47
C ASP A 132 -5.89 -4.44 -9.46
N MET A 133 -6.06 -3.84 -8.26
CA MET A 133 -5.09 -3.95 -7.18
C MET A 133 -4.87 -5.41 -6.76
N LEU A 134 -5.94 -6.18 -6.61
CA LEU A 134 -5.87 -7.60 -6.22
C LEU A 134 -5.24 -8.46 -7.32
N GLU A 135 -5.59 -8.24 -8.57
CA GLU A 135 -5.00 -8.97 -9.69
C GLU A 135 -3.50 -8.69 -9.81
N LEU A 136 -3.12 -7.41 -9.73
CA LEU A 136 -1.73 -7.00 -9.78
C LEU A 136 -0.93 -7.53 -8.58
N SER A 137 -1.50 -7.50 -7.37
CA SER A 137 -0.78 -7.97 -6.18
C SER A 137 -0.45 -9.46 -6.25
N VAL A 138 -1.36 -10.29 -6.78
CA VAL A 138 -1.12 -11.73 -7.00
C VAL A 138 0.00 -11.93 -8.02
N ALA A 139 -0.01 -11.19 -9.13
CA ALA A 139 1.05 -11.26 -10.14
C ALA A 139 2.41 -10.82 -9.57
N LEU A 140 2.44 -9.72 -8.83
CA LEU A 140 3.65 -9.23 -8.17
C LEU A 140 4.18 -10.23 -7.14
N TYR A 141 3.32 -10.92 -6.39
CA TYR A 141 3.74 -11.93 -5.43
C TYR A 141 4.53 -13.05 -6.10
N GLN A 142 4.03 -13.56 -7.24
CA GLN A 142 4.73 -14.58 -8.02
C GLN A 142 6.11 -14.08 -8.47
N ILE A 143 6.21 -12.83 -8.93
CA ILE A 143 7.48 -12.21 -9.32
C ILE A 143 8.41 -12.07 -8.10
N ALA A 144 7.89 -11.65 -6.95
CA ALA A 144 8.66 -11.49 -5.72
C ALA A 144 9.27 -12.81 -5.25
N VAL A 145 8.51 -13.91 -5.29
CA VAL A 145 9.02 -15.26 -4.99
C VAL A 145 10.17 -15.64 -5.92
N GLN A 146 10.04 -15.38 -7.24
CA GLN A 146 11.11 -15.65 -8.18
C GLN A 146 12.35 -14.78 -7.90
N ARG A 147 12.17 -13.48 -7.62
CA ARG A 147 13.28 -12.58 -7.26
C ARG A 147 13.98 -13.04 -5.99
N GLN A 148 13.25 -13.47 -4.97
CA GLN A 148 13.83 -13.98 -3.73
C GLN A 148 14.66 -15.25 -3.96
N ALA A 149 14.19 -16.16 -4.82
CA ALA A 149 14.98 -17.33 -5.22
C ALA A 149 16.29 -16.93 -5.92
N LEU A 150 16.28 -15.82 -6.67
CA LEU A 150 17.46 -15.29 -7.36
C LEU A 150 18.44 -14.56 -6.42
N GLU A 151 17.98 -14.02 -5.30
CA GLU A 151 18.85 -13.37 -4.30
C GLU A 151 19.91 -14.33 -3.73
N ALA A 152 19.67 -15.66 -3.75
CA ALA A 152 20.66 -16.66 -3.40
C ALA A 152 21.94 -16.62 -4.27
N PHE A 153 21.85 -16.04 -5.47
CA PHE A 153 22.97 -15.84 -6.39
C PHE A 153 23.61 -14.46 -6.29
N ARG A 154 23.07 -13.55 -5.47
CA ARG A 154 23.62 -12.22 -5.26
C ARG A 154 24.87 -12.33 -4.39
N ALA A 155 26.01 -11.89 -4.92
CA ALA A 155 27.27 -11.93 -4.17
C ALA A 155 27.15 -11.10 -2.89
N THR A 156 27.36 -11.73 -1.73
CA THR A 156 27.47 -11.01 -0.45
C THR A 156 28.67 -10.07 -0.55
N PRO A 157 28.53 -8.77 -0.23
CA PRO A 157 29.69 -7.89 -0.18
C PRO A 157 30.70 -8.50 0.79
N GLN A 158 31.93 -8.76 0.33
CA GLN A 158 33.02 -9.10 1.22
C GLN A 158 33.24 -7.90 2.15
N THR A 159 32.80 -8.00 3.40
CA THR A 159 33.17 -7.05 4.44
C THR A 159 34.68 -7.10 4.60
N LYS A 160 35.36 -6.04 4.17
CA LYS A 160 36.75 -5.76 4.51
C LYS A 160 36.84 -5.12 5.89
#